data_AF-A0A6H1R3I5-F1
#
_entry.id   AF-A0A6H1R3I5-F1
#
_cell.length_a   1.000
_cell.length_b   1.000
_cell.length_c   1.000
_cell.angle_alpha   90.00
_cell.angle_beta   90.00
_cell.angle_gamma   90.00
#
_symmetry.space_group_name_H-M   'P 1'
#
loop_
_entity.id
_entity.type
_entity.pdbx_description
1 polymer ?
#
loop_
_entity_poly.entity_id
_entity_poly.type
_entity_poly.pdbx_seq_one_letter_code
_entity_poly.pdbx_strand_id
1 'polypeptide(L)' 'MPYRPHPFSWTPSEGLRHATSDEHPAGGWRDDDKVLTLCDRPIRVDTSELAWLWDTCPDCNAAAHVLAQCPMPPAAGAR' A
#
# COMPACT_ATOMS: atom_id res chain seq x y z
N MET A 1 3.71 -15.27 -15.26
CA MET A 1 3.41 -14.31 -14.19
C MET A 1 4.55 -13.32 -14.13
N PRO A 2 4.29 -12.00 -14.18
CA PRO A 2 5.33 -11.01 -13.96
C PRO A 2 5.94 -11.21 -12.56
N TYR A 3 7.23 -10.93 -12.40
CA TYR A 3 7.91 -11.01 -11.12
C TYR A 3 7.23 -10.10 -10.10
N ARG A 4 6.68 -10.68 -9.03
CA ARG A 4 6.01 -9.97 -7.93
C ARG A 4 6.60 -10.46 -6.59
N PRO A 5 7.66 -9.82 -6.06
CA PRO A 5 8.37 -10.31 -4.88
C PRO A 5 7.51 -10.35 -3.62
N HIS A 6 6.48 -9.50 -3.56
CA HIS A 6 5.51 -9.48 -2.48
C HIS A 6 4.09 -9.59 -3.05
N PRO A 7 3.14 -10.21 -2.32
CA PRO A 7 1.75 -10.35 -2.77
C PRO A 7 0.95 -9.03 -2.64
N PHE A 8 1.62 -7.89 -2.53
CA PHE A 8 1.04 -6.56 -2.45
C PHE A 8 1.92 -5.53 -3.17
N SER A 9 1.34 -4.37 -3.45
CA SER A 9 2.02 -3.22 -4.05
C SER A 9 1.59 -1.95 -3.33
N TRP A 10 2.52 -1.01 -3.17
CA TRP A 10 2.23 0.30 -2.58
C TRP A 10 1.68 1.25 -3.64
N THR A 11 0.79 2.13 -3.25
CA THR A 11 0.26 3.21 -4.09
C THR A 11 -0.24 4.37 -3.22
N PRO A 12 0.07 5.64 -3.56
CA PRO A 12 -0.42 6.79 -2.81
C PRO A 12 -1.88 7.11 -3.12
N SER A 13 -2.59 7.66 -2.13
CA SER A 13 -3.90 8.31 -2.29
C SER A 13 -4.28 9.09 -1.03
N GLU A 14 -5.08 10.15 -1.18
CA GLU A 14 -5.69 10.86 -0.05
C GLU A 14 -4.72 11.31 1.06
N GLY A 15 -3.49 11.68 0.71
CA GLY A 15 -2.48 12.12 1.68
C GLY A 15 -1.78 10.99 2.44
N LEU A 16 -1.95 9.73 2.03
CA LEU A 16 -1.29 8.56 2.62
C LEU A 16 -0.76 7.60 1.54
N ARG A 17 0.22 6.78 1.90
CA ARG A 17 0.61 5.59 1.12
C ARG A 17 -0.19 4.37 1.57
N HIS A 18 -0.92 3.78 0.65
CA HIS A 18 -1.71 2.57 0.85
C HIS A 18 -1.06 1.35 0.19
N ALA A 19 -1.38 0.16 0.69
CA ALA A 19 -1.02 -1.10 0.05
C ALA A 19 -2.26 -1.76 -0.54
N THR A 20 -2.12 -2.46 -1.65
CA THR A 20 -3.18 -3.26 -2.29
C THR A 20 -2.63 -4.63 -2.70
N SER A 21 -3.49 -5.65 -2.63
CA SER A 21 -3.22 -6.99 -3.20
C SER A 21 -3.66 -7.12 -4.65
N ASP A 22 -4.37 -6.13 -5.20
CA ASP A 22 -4.85 -6.08 -6.58
C ASP A 22 -3.68 -6.34 -7.55
N GLU A 23 -4.00 -6.91 -8.71
CA GLU A 23 -3.00 -7.21 -9.73
C GLU A 23 -2.34 -5.90 -10.21
N HIS A 24 -1.02 -5.81 -10.05
CA HIS A 24 -0.27 -4.63 -10.45
C HIS A 24 -0.16 -4.57 -11.98
N PRO A 25 -0.62 -3.49 -12.64
CA PRO A 25 -0.57 -3.39 -14.10
C PRO A 25 0.87 -3.39 -14.60
N ALA A 26 1.10 -3.98 -15.79
CA ALA A 26 2.44 -4.06 -16.40
C ALA A 26 3.08 -2.68 -16.67
N GLY A 27 2.28 -1.62 -16.78
CA GLY A 27 2.73 -0.24 -16.94
C GLY A 27 2.64 0.63 -15.69
N GLY A 28 2.32 0.03 -14.53
CA GLY A 28 1.95 0.77 -13.32
C GLY A 28 0.53 1.32 -13.35
N TRP A 29 0.11 1.86 -12.21
CA TRP A 29 -1.16 2.56 -12.06
C TRP A 29 -1.14 3.91 -12.77
N ARG A 30 -2.31 4.38 -13.16
CA ARG A 30 -2.57 5.75 -13.64
C ARG A 30 -3.30 6.54 -12.57
N ASP A 31 -3.24 7.87 -12.68
CA ASP A 31 -4.07 8.73 -11.85
C ASP A 31 -5.54 8.36 -11.97
N ASP A 32 -6.25 8.42 -10.85
CA ASP A 32 -7.65 8.05 -10.70
C ASP A 32 -7.99 6.55 -10.89
N ASP A 33 -7.01 5.68 -11.17
CA ASP A 33 -7.24 4.23 -11.15
C ASP A 33 -7.78 3.81 -9.78
N LYS A 34 -8.81 2.94 -9.79
CA LYS A 34 -9.44 2.46 -8.56
C LYS A 34 -8.80 1.16 -8.12
N VAL A 35 -8.39 1.13 -6.86
CA VAL A 35 -7.84 -0.08 -6.23
C VAL A 35 -8.49 -0.32 -4.88
N LEU A 36 -8.62 -1.59 -4.49
CA LEU A 36 -9.01 -1.97 -3.15
C LEU A 36 -7.76 -2.11 -2.27
N THR A 37 -7.70 -1.33 -1.19
CA THR A 37 -6.55 -1.35 -0.29
C THR A 37 -6.65 -2.48 0.75
N LEU A 38 -5.52 -2.80 1.39
CA LEU A 38 -5.47 -3.76 2.49
C LEU A 38 -6.19 -3.28 3.75
N CYS A 39 -6.55 -1.99 3.84
CA CYS A 39 -7.42 -1.47 4.91
C CYS A 39 -8.90 -1.41 4.48
N ASP A 40 -9.28 -2.20 3.48
CA ASP A 40 -10.64 -2.36 2.95
C ASP A 40 -11.28 -1.07 2.41
N ARG A 41 -10.47 -0.04 2.16
CA ARG A 41 -10.92 1.21 1.56
C ARG A 41 -10.67 1.19 0.06
N PRO A 42 -11.68 1.45 -0.80
CA PRO A 42 -11.44 1.76 -2.19
C PRO A 42 -10.83 3.17 -2.29
N ILE A 43 -9.71 3.29 -3.02
CA ILE A 43 -9.04 4.58 -3.23
C ILE A 43 -8.88 4.87 -4.72
N ARG A 44 -8.49 6.10 -5.01
CA ARG A 44 -8.05 6.53 -6.34
C ARG A 44 -6.56 6.81 -6.32
N VAL A 45 -5.81 6.15 -7.19
CA VAL A 45 -4.35 6.28 -7.20
C VAL A 45 -3.93 7.71 -7.53
N ASP A 46 -2.95 8.21 -6.78
CA ASP A 46 -2.17 9.41 -7.08
C ASP A 46 -0.77 8.99 -7.52
N THR A 47 -0.39 9.28 -8.76
CA THR A 47 0.91 8.92 -9.33
C THR A 47 1.96 10.02 -9.22
N SER A 48 1.65 11.13 -8.54
CA SER A 48 2.60 12.24 -8.39
C SER A 48 3.81 11.83 -7.56
N GLU A 49 4.98 12.35 -7.94
CA GLU A 49 6.24 12.04 -7.24
C GLU A 49 6.20 12.46 -5.76
N LEU A 50 5.50 13.54 -5.43
CA LEU A 50 5.38 14.05 -4.07
C LEU A 50 4.46 13.20 -3.20
N ALA A 51 3.46 12.52 -3.78
CA ALA A 51 2.55 11.67 -3.03
C ALA A 51 3.28 10.47 -2.38
N TRP A 52 4.40 10.05 -2.98
CA TRP A 52 5.27 9.04 -2.39
C TRP A 52 6.02 9.50 -1.14
N LEU A 53 5.98 10.78 -0.77
CA LEU A 53 6.58 11.30 0.46
C LEU A 53 5.63 11.28 1.65
N TRP A 54 4.34 11.02 1.44
CA TRP A 54 3.34 11.01 2.49
C TRP A 54 3.55 9.89 3.51
N ASP A 55 2.90 10.01 4.66
CA ASP A 55 2.92 8.96 5.67
C ASP A 55 2.30 7.67 5.16
N THR A 56 2.75 6.54 5.71
CA THR A 56 2.17 5.24 5.40
C THR A 56 0.88 5.03 6.19
N CYS A 57 -0.18 4.58 5.54
CA CYS A 57 -1.41 4.17 6.22
C CYS A 57 -1.06 3.04 7.23
N PRO A 58 -1.33 3.24 8.55
CA PRO A 58 -0.88 2.32 9.59
C PRO A 58 -1.48 0.91 9.44
N ASP A 59 -2.74 0.81 9.02
CA ASP A 59 -3.42 -0.47 8.81
C ASP A 59 -2.84 -1.23 7.62
N CYS A 60 -2.60 -0.53 6.50
CA CYS A 60 -1.93 -1.11 5.34
C CYS A 60 -0.50 -1.57 5.70
N ASN A 61 0.21 -0.82 6.54
CA ASN A 61 1.54 -1.20 7.00
C ASN A 61 1.49 -2.50 7.82
N ALA A 62 0.60 -2.59 8.81
CA ALA A 62 0.45 -3.81 9.59
C ALA A 62 0.10 -5.02 8.72
N ALA A 63 -0.86 -4.88 7.80
CA ALA A 63 -1.25 -5.95 6.88
C ALA A 63 -0.11 -6.36 5.94
N ALA A 64 0.63 -5.39 5.37
CA ALA A 64 1.78 -5.65 4.51
C ALA A 64 2.89 -6.44 5.25
N HIS A 65 3.14 -6.13 6.52
CA HIS A 65 4.10 -6.85 7.35
C HIS A 65 3.69 -8.31 7.61
N VAL A 66 2.39 -8.57 7.81
CA VAL A 66 1.86 -9.94 7.88
C VAL A 66 2.08 -10.69 6.57
N LEU A 67 1.77 -10.06 5.43
CA LEU A 67 1.95 -10.64 4.11
C LEU A 67 3.42 -10.88 3.73
N ALA A 68 4.32 -10.02 4.21
CA ALA A 68 5.76 -10.14 4.03
C ALA A 68 6.43 -11.12 5.00
N GLN A 69 5.66 -11.75 5.90
CA GLN A 69 6.18 -12.65 6.95
C GLN A 69 7.25 -11.98 7.82
N CYS A 70 7.13 -10.67 8.01
CA CYS A 70 8.03 -9.84 8.80
C CYS A 70 7.20 -9.09 9.85
N PRO A 71 6.93 -9.69 11.02
CA PRO A 71 6.04 -9.08 12.01
C PRO A 71 6.53 -7.71 12.46
N MET A 72 5.62 -6.74 12.56
CA MET A 72 5.93 -5.46 13.18
C MET A 72 6.31 -5.67 14.65
N PRO A 73 7.37 -5.01 15.16
CA PRO A 73 7.53 -4.90 16.59
C PRO A 73 6.30 -4.20 17.20
N PRO A 74 5.93 -4.51 18.45
CA PRO A 74 4.84 -3.82 19.11
C PRO A 74 5.07 -2.31 19.08
N ALA A 75 4.00 -1.54 18.93
CA ALA A 75 4.07 -0.09 18.90
C ALA A 75 4.83 0.42 20.13
N ALA A 76 5.88 1.22 19.91
CA ALA A 76 6.66 1.79 21.00
C ALA A 76 5.74 2.68 21.85
N GLY A 77 5.37 2.20 23.05
CA GLY A 77 4.48 2.92 23.98
C GLY A 77 3.23 2.15 24.43
N ALA A 78 2.94 0.97 23.88
CA ALA A 78 1.95 0.07 24.48
C ALA A 78 2.57 -0.64 25.70
N ARG A 79 2.51 0.01 26.87
CA ARG A 79 2.82 -0.58 28.18
C ARG A 79 1.56 -0.62 29.02
#